data_AF-A0A8X6W610-F1
#
_entry.id   AF-A0A8X6W610-F1
#
_cell.length_a   1.000
_cell.length_b   1.000
_cell.length_c   1.000
_cell.angle_alpha   90.00
_cell.angle_beta   90.00
_cell.angle_gamma   90.00
#
_symmetry.space_group_name_H-M   'P 1'
#
loop_
_entity.id
_entity.type
_entity.pdbx_description
1 polymer ?
#
loop_
_entity_poly.entity_id
_entity_poly.type
_entity_poly.pdbx_seq_one_letter_code
_entity_poly.pdbx_strand_id
1 'polypeptide(L)'
;MGFQNDGALAHFSADVRSALATAFPGRWIGRGGPVNWPALPSNLSCLDFFLWGHMKSLVFASPVDSDEALVARIAVVAGGIC
;
A
#
# COMPACT_ATOMS: atom_id res chain seq x y z
N MET A 1 -11.15 -1.51 12.57
CA MET A 1 -10.29 -1.36 11.38
C MET A 1 -9.28 -0.24 11.62
N GLY A 2 -7.98 -0.49 11.47
CA GLY A 2 -6.91 0.52 11.53
C GLY A 2 -6.27 0.74 10.17
N PHE A 3 -5.40 1.73 10.03
CA PHE A 3 -4.71 2.04 8.78
C PHE A 3 -3.19 2.05 8.96
N GLN A 4 -2.42 1.55 8.01
CA GLN A 4 -0.95 1.62 8.03
C GLN A 4 -0.45 2.16 6.69
N ASN A 5 0.44 3.15 6.72
CA ASN A 5 1.24 3.56 5.56
C ASN A 5 2.70 3.13 5.72
N ASP A 6 3.45 3.18 4.63
CA ASP A 6 4.86 2.78 4.54
C ASP A 6 5.84 3.84 5.09
N GLY A 7 5.35 5.02 5.46
CA GLY A 7 6.17 6.13 5.92
C GLY A 7 6.99 6.83 4.83
N ALA A 8 6.69 6.61 3.54
CA ALA A 8 7.35 7.30 2.43
C ALA A 8 7.14 8.81 2.51
N LEU A 9 8.09 9.59 1.95
CA LEU A 9 8.08 11.05 2.03
C LEU A 9 6.79 11.67 1.46
N ALA A 10 6.23 11.08 0.39
CA ALA A 10 4.96 11.50 -0.18
C ALA A 10 3.77 11.42 0.81
N HIS A 11 3.87 10.56 1.82
CA HIS A 11 2.83 10.32 2.82
C HIS A 11 3.07 11.03 4.17
N PHE A 12 4.12 11.86 4.27
CA PHE A 12 4.49 12.53 5.51
C PHE A 12 3.95 13.96 5.67
N SER A 13 3.25 14.50 4.67
CA SER A 13 2.71 15.87 4.72
C SER A 13 1.75 16.08 5.90
N ALA A 14 1.66 17.32 6.38
CA ALA A 14 0.76 17.66 7.48
C ALA A 14 -0.72 17.37 7.13
N ASP A 15 -1.11 17.63 5.88
CA ASP A 15 -2.47 17.39 5.40
C ASP A 15 -2.83 15.90 5.43
N VAL A 16 -1.92 15.03 4.99
CA VAL A 16 -2.12 13.57 5.06
C VAL A 16 -2.28 13.13 6.51
N ARG A 17 -1.42 13.60 7.42
CA ARG A 17 -1.52 13.25 8.86
C ARG A 17 -2.80 13.75 9.50
N SER A 18 -3.26 14.96 9.14
CA SER A 18 -4.53 15.52 9.61
C SER A 18 -5.73 14.70 9.12
N ALA A 19 -5.74 14.32 7.84
CA ALA A 19 -6.76 13.46 7.26
C ALA A 19 -6.79 12.08 7.96
N LEU A 20 -5.62 11.46 8.20
CA LEU A 20 -5.53 10.16 8.89
C LEU A 20 -5.95 10.25 10.36
N ALA A 21 -5.60 11.32 11.07
CA ALA A 21 -6.06 11.54 12.44
C ALA A 21 -7.59 11.70 12.51
N THR A 22 -8.20 12.31 11.50
CA THR A 22 -9.67 12.49 11.40
C THR A 22 -10.36 11.17 11.04
N ALA A 23 -9.88 10.45 10.03
CA ALA A 23 -10.50 9.22 9.55
C ALA A 23 -10.24 8.01 10.47
N PHE A 24 -9.07 7.94 11.10
CA PHE A 24 -8.64 6.83 11.95
C PHE A 24 -8.12 7.29 13.32
N PRO A 25 -8.94 7.95 14.17
CA PRO A 25 -8.48 8.51 15.43
C PRO A 25 -7.76 7.47 16.30
N GLY A 26 -6.49 7.73 16.62
CA GLY A 26 -5.63 6.85 17.43
C GLY A 26 -5.31 5.47 16.83
N ARG A 27 -5.73 5.19 15.58
CA ARG A 27 -5.71 3.85 14.99
C ARG A 27 -5.03 3.82 13.62
N TRP A 28 -4.03 4.67 13.44
CA TRP A 28 -3.18 4.64 12.26
C TRP A 28 -1.70 4.58 12.61
N ILE A 29 -0.96 3.88 11.75
CA ILE A 29 0.46 3.60 11.85
C ILE A 29 1.14 4.33 10.71
N GLY A 30 2.16 5.13 11.03
CA GLY A 30 2.86 5.92 10.03
C GLY A 30 3.86 6.88 10.66
N ARG A 31 4.69 7.50 9.82
CA ARG A 31 5.69 8.46 10.29
C ARG A 31 5.02 9.67 10.94
N GLY A 32 5.27 9.88 12.23
CA GLY A 32 4.63 10.95 13.01
C GLY A 32 3.15 10.72 13.35
N GLY A 33 2.68 9.46 13.26
CA GLY A 33 1.35 9.05 13.71
C GLY A 33 1.32 8.54 15.17
N PRO A 34 0.14 8.16 15.68
CA PRO A 34 -0.05 7.62 17.03
C PRO A 34 0.83 6.41 17.32
N VAL A 35 1.00 5.54 16.32
CA VAL A 35 1.99 4.47 16.33
C VAL A 35 3.06 4.85 15.31
N ASN A 36 4.23 5.26 15.81
CA ASN A 36 5.30 5.73 14.96
C ASN A 36 5.87 4.58 14.14
N TRP A 37 5.91 4.76 12.82
CA TRP A 37 6.57 3.84 11.90
C TRP A 37 7.86 4.48 11.38
N PRO A 38 9.02 3.80 11.47
CA PRO A 38 10.28 4.39 11.03
C PRO A 38 10.31 4.59 9.51
N ALA A 39 11.03 5.62 9.05
CA ALA A 39 11.38 5.76 7.65
C ALA A 39 12.45 4.72 7.30
N LEU A 40 12.03 3.52 6.91
CA LEU A 40 12.92 2.45 6.46
C LEU A 40 12.91 2.40 4.92
N PRO A 41 14.04 2.07 4.28
CA PRO A 41 14.04 1.62 2.90
C PRO A 41 13.17 0.36 2.84
N SER A 42 12.05 0.47 2.11
CA SER A 42 11.10 -0.58 1.67
C SER A 42 11.29 -1.98 2.25
N ASN A 43 10.32 -2.48 3.06
CA ASN A 43 9.82 -3.87 3.00
C ASN A 43 9.01 -4.38 4.20
N LEU A 44 8.63 -3.56 5.19
CA LEU A 44 7.90 -4.07 6.35
C LEU A 44 6.39 -3.81 6.34
N SER A 45 5.84 -3.17 5.31
CA SER A 45 4.39 -3.19 5.14
C SER A 45 3.97 -4.58 4.63
N CYS A 46 2.90 -5.16 5.15
CA CYS A 46 2.40 -6.45 4.68
C CYS A 46 2.10 -6.42 3.17
N LEU A 47 1.71 -5.24 2.64
CA LEU A 47 1.47 -5.01 1.22
C LEU A 47 2.74 -5.19 0.40
N ASP A 48 3.84 -4.55 0.82
CA ASP A 48 5.11 -4.60 0.09
C ASP A 48 5.81 -5.96 0.23
N PHE A 49 5.73 -6.58 1.41
CA PHE A 49 6.37 -7.86 1.67
C PHE A 49 5.67 -9.05 1.00
N PHE A 50 4.34 -9.10 1.08
CA PHE A 50 3.58 -10.29 0.67
C PHE A 50 2.75 -10.02 -0.59
N LEU A 51 1.88 -9.00 -0.56
CA LEU A 51 0.87 -8.82 -1.60
C LEU A 51 1.50 -8.48 -2.95
N TRP A 52 2.39 -7.48 -3.02
CA TRP A 52 2.93 -7.02 -4.29
C TRP A 52 3.79 -8.05 -5.00
N GLY A 53 4.55 -8.86 -4.25
CA GLY A 53 5.31 -9.99 -4.83
C GLY A 53 4.39 -11.03 -5.45
N HIS A 54 3.34 -11.43 -4.72
CA HIS A 54 2.36 -12.39 -5.20
C HIS A 54 1.58 -11.87 -6.41
N MET A 55 1.04 -10.65 -6.33
CA MET A 55 0.32 -10.03 -7.43
C MET A 55 1.16 -9.92 -8.69
N LYS A 56 2.43 -9.49 -8.58
CA LYS A 56 3.34 -9.44 -9.74
C LYS A 56 3.52 -10.81 -10.37
N SER A 57 3.67 -11.87 -9.58
CA SER A 57 3.82 -13.23 -10.11
C SER A 57 2.60 -13.69 -10.92
N LEU A 58 1.39 -13.28 -10.53
CA LEU A 58 0.14 -13.61 -11.22
C LEU A 58 -0.10 -12.72 -12.45
N VAL A 59 0.10 -11.41 -12.32
CA VAL A 59 -0.12 -10.44 -13.42
C VAL A 59 0.84 -10.72 -14.58
N PHE A 60 2.10 -11.02 -14.28
CA PHE A 60 3.14 -11.27 -15.28
C PHE A 60 3.37 -12.76 -15.57
N ALA A 61 2.46 -13.64 -15.17
CA ALA A 61 2.51 -15.07 -15.54
C ALA A 61 2.43 -15.29 -17.07
N SER A 62 1.89 -14.32 -17.79
CA SER A 62 1.92 -14.24 -19.25
C SER A 62 2.27 -12.81 -19.70
N PRO A 63 2.77 -12.62 -20.94
CA PRO A 63 3.05 -11.30 -21.49
C PRO A 63 1.85 -10.35 -21.40
N VAL A 64 2.15 -9.05 -21.28
CA VAL A 64 1.19 -7.96 -21.24
C VAL A 64 1.59 -6.97 -22.32
N ASP A 65 0.72 -6.74 -23.29
CA ASP A 65 1.07 -5.99 -24.51
C ASP A 65 0.45 -4.58 -24.55
N SER A 66 -0.30 -4.17 -23.52
CA SER A 66 -0.84 -2.82 -23.38
C SER A 66 -1.11 -2.44 -21.92
N ASP A 67 -1.18 -1.15 -21.65
CA ASP A 67 -1.49 -0.61 -20.33
C ASP A 67 -2.92 -0.96 -19.89
N GLU A 68 -3.87 -0.98 -20.82
CA GLU A 68 -5.25 -1.38 -20.55
C GLU A 68 -5.33 -2.85 -20.14
N ALA A 69 -4.58 -3.72 -20.83
CA ALA A 69 -4.48 -5.13 -20.49
C ALA A 69 -3.81 -5.33 -19.12
N LEU A 70 -2.82 -4.49 -18.78
CA LEU A 70 -2.17 -4.49 -17.47
C LEU A 70 -3.15 -4.13 -16.35
N VAL A 71 -3.86 -3.01 -16.50
CA VAL A 71 -4.82 -2.52 -15.50
C VAL A 71 -5.96 -3.52 -15.29
N ALA A 72 -6.52 -4.07 -16.37
CA ALA A 72 -7.57 -5.08 -16.28
C ALA A 72 -7.11 -6.31 -15.51
N ARG A 73 -5.88 -6.77 -15.76
CA ARG A 73 -5.31 -7.95 -15.11
C ARG A 73 -5.00 -7.71 -13.64
N ILE A 74 -4.48 -6.53 -13.29
CA ILE A 74 -4.28 -6.12 -11.89
C ILE A 74 -5.62 -6.15 -11.14
N ALA A 75 -6.70 -5.63 -11.73
CA ALA A 75 -8.02 -5.62 -11.10
C ALA A 75 -8.57 -7.04 -10.87
N VAL A 76 -8.42 -7.92 -11.87
CA VAL A 76 -8.84 -9.35 -11.74
C VAL A 76 -8.04 -10.05 -10.65
N VAL A 77 -6.72 -9.93 -10.65
CA VAL A 77 -5.84 -10.58 -9.65
C VAL A 77 -6.14 -10.03 -8.25
N ALA A 78 -6.29 -8.71 -8.10
CA ALA A 78 -6.62 -8.10 -6.81
C ALA A 78 -7.97 -8.60 -6.27
N GLY A 79 -8.97 -8.77 -7.14
CA GLY A 79 -10.28 -9.29 -6.76
C GLY A 79 -10.27 -10.75 -6.31
N GLY A 80 -9.24 -11.53 -6.68
CA GLY A 80 -9.11 -12.95 -6.31
C GLY A 80 -8.23 -13.22 -5.08
N ILE A 81 -7.59 -12.20 -4.50
CA ILE A 81 -6.68 -12.35 -3.33
C ILE A 81 -7.41 -12.11 -1.99
N CYS A 82 -8.72 -11.89 -2.02
CA CYS A 82 -9.57 -11.66 -0.84
C CYS A 82 -10.48 -12.86 -0.52
#